data_AF-A0A0Q7MPQ8-F1
#
_entry.id   AF-A0A0Q7MPQ8-F1
#
_cell.length_a   1.000
_cell.length_b   1.000
_cell.length_c   1.000
_cell.angle_alpha   90.00
_cell.angle_beta   90.00
_cell.angle_gamma   90.00
#
_symmetry.space_group_name_H-M   'P 1'
#
loop_
_entity.id
_entity.type
_entity.pdbx_description
1 polymer ?
#
loop_
_entity_poly.entity_id
_entity_poly.type
_entity_poly.pdbx_seq_one_letter_code
_entity_poly.pdbx_strand_id
1 'polypeptide(L)' 'MDSDWTLQSLTLDEAFRAAYFMIDQYVALESSPDVGLVLLHQYMKSDPARWDDWTASVRRALSNESAHQDWLHD' A
#
# COMPACT_ATOMS: atom_id res chain seq x y z
N MET A 1 5.43 -16.59 -25.76
CA MET A 1 6.03 -15.88 -24.61
C MET A 1 5.30 -16.38 -23.40
N ASP A 2 5.88 -17.35 -22.70
CA ASP A 2 5.40 -17.75 -21.38
C ASP A 2 5.77 -16.62 -20.44
N SER A 3 4.80 -15.76 -20.15
CA SER A 3 4.95 -14.82 -19.06
C SER A 3 4.79 -15.63 -17.78
N ASP A 4 5.93 -16.06 -17.24
CA ASP A 4 6.06 -16.53 -15.87
C ASP A 4 5.74 -15.36 -14.93
N TRP A 5 4.45 -15.02 -14.83
CA TRP A 5 3.92 -14.16 -13.78
C TRP A 5 3.80 -14.98 -12.51
N THR A 6 4.91 -15.55 -12.02
CA THR A 6 4.96 -15.99 -10.63
C THR A 6 4.72 -14.74 -9.79
N LEU A 7 3.54 -14.66 -9.16
CA LEU A 7 3.20 -13.64 -8.18
C LEU A 7 4.23 -13.74 -7.05
N GLN A 8 5.30 -12.97 -7.16
CA GLN A 8 6.28 -12.85 -6.09
C GLN A 8 5.62 -12.09 -4.95
N SER A 9 5.55 -12.72 -3.78
CA SER A 9 5.13 -12.04 -2.56
C SER A 9 6.17 -10.98 -2.22
N LEU A 10 5.74 -9.72 -2.14
CA LEU A 10 6.60 -8.63 -1.72
C LEU A 10 6.89 -8.74 -0.22
N THR A 11 8.12 -8.43 0.18
CA THR A 11 8.41 -8.10 1.57
C THR A 11 7.67 -6.82 1.99
N LEU A 12 7.53 -6.58 3.28
CA LEU A 12 6.82 -5.40 3.78
C LEU A 12 7.46 -4.08 3.31
N ASP A 13 8.80 -4.06 3.24
CA ASP A 13 9.58 -2.93 2.74
C ASP A 13 9.35 -2.69 1.25
N GLU A 14 9.33 -3.76 0.45
CA GLU A 14 9.04 -3.69 -0.99
C GLU A 14 7.61 -3.25 -1.25
N ALA A 15 6.65 -3.73 -0.46
CA ALA A 15 5.26 -3.30 -0.53
C ALA A 15 5.12 -1.81 -0.21
N PHE A 16 5.83 -1.31 0.81
CA PHE A 16 5.85 0.12 1.13
C PHE A 16 6.42 0.95 -0.03
N ARG A 17 7.57 0.52 -0.59
CA ARG A 17 8.21 1.22 -1.72
C ARG A 17 7.32 1.21 -2.97
N ALA A 18 6.67 0.10 -3.26
CA ALA A 18 5.73 -0.02 -4.37
C ALA A 18 4.52 0.92 -4.17
N ALA A 19 3.94 0.95 -2.97
CA ALA A 19 2.84 1.85 -2.64
C ALA A 19 3.26 3.34 -2.77
N TYR A 20 4.43 3.71 -2.24
CA TYR A 20 4.97 5.05 -2.39
C TYR A 20 5.14 5.43 -3.87
N PHE A 21 5.75 4.55 -4.67
CA PHE A 21 5.98 4.82 -6.08
C PHE A 21 4.67 4.99 -6.85
N MET A 22 3.67 4.15 -6.58
CA MET A 22 2.35 4.28 -7.18
C MET A 22 1.72 5.65 -6.87
N ILE A 23 1.74 6.06 -5.60
CA ILE A 23 1.19 7.35 -5.17
C ILE A 23 1.94 8.52 -5.82
N ASP A 24 3.27 8.46 -5.88
CA ASP A 24 4.11 9.47 -6.53
C ASP A 24 3.74 9.62 -8.02
N GLN A 25 3.54 8.50 -8.73
CA GLN A 25 3.10 8.52 -10.13
C GLN A 25 1.71 9.15 -10.30
N TYR A 26 0.73 8.79 -9.45
CA TYR A 26 -0.61 9.38 -9.54
C TYR A 26 -0.59 10.89 -9.30
N VAL A 27 0.13 11.33 -8.27
CA VAL A 27 0.28 12.77 -7.98
C VAL A 27 0.96 13.51 -9.13
N ALA A 28 1.93 12.89 -9.80
CA ALA A 28 2.66 13.49 -10.93
C ALA A 28 1.85 13.56 -12.24
N LEU A 29 0.92 12.62 -12.45
CA LEU A 29 0.14 12.52 -13.69
C LEU A 29 -1.08 13.45 -13.70
N GLU A 30 -1.65 13.76 -12.54
CA GLU A 30 -2.87 14.56 -12.45
C GLU A 30 -2.58 16.07 -12.46
N SER A 31 -3.34 16.82 -13.26
CA SER A 31 -3.22 18.29 -13.30
C SER A 31 -3.76 18.97 -12.03
N SER A 32 -4.61 18.27 -11.27
CA SER A 32 -5.18 18.73 -10.01
C SER A 32 -5.43 17.51 -9.10
N PRO A 33 -4.37 16.92 -8.50
CA PRO A 33 -4.49 15.72 -7.70
C PRO A 33 -5.35 15.94 -6.46
N ASP A 34 -6.02 14.88 -6.01
CA ASP A 34 -6.77 14.89 -4.77
C ASP A 34 -5.88 15.32 -3.59
N VAL A 35 -6.40 16.21 -2.74
CA VAL A 35 -5.65 16.77 -1.61
C VAL A 35 -5.25 15.68 -0.62
N GLY A 36 -6.13 14.70 -0.39
CA GLY A 36 -5.82 13.56 0.48
C GLY A 36 -4.66 12.73 -0.07
N LEU A 37 -4.61 12.51 -1.38
CA LEU A 37 -3.51 11.80 -2.02
C LEU A 37 -2.17 12.56 -1.93
N VAL A 38 -2.20 13.88 -2.12
CA VAL A 38 -1.01 14.74 -1.94
C VAL A 38 -0.49 14.68 -0.49
N LEU A 39 -1.38 14.74 0.49
CA LEU A 39 -1.01 14.66 1.90
C LEU A 39 -0.45 13.28 2.26
N LEU A 40 -1.06 12.20 1.74
CA LEU A 40 -0.54 10.85 1.91
C LEU A 40 0.87 10.70 1.30
N HIS A 41 1.10 11.26 0.10
CA HIS A 41 2.42 11.25 -0.51
C HIS A 41 3.47 11.94 0.37
N GLN A 42 3.14 13.13 0.90
CA GLN A 42 4.04 13.88 1.79
C GLN A 42 4.34 13.10 3.08
N TYR A 43 3.30 12.53 3.71
CA TYR A 43 3.43 11.70 4.89
C TYR A 43 4.36 10.51 4.65
N MET A 44 4.14 9.75 3.56
CA MET A 44 4.97 8.60 3.21
C MET A 44 6.42 8.98 2.84
N LYS A 45 6.66 10.24 2.48
CA LYS A 45 8.00 10.73 2.11
C LYS A 45 8.84 11.13 3.32
N SER A 46 8.27 11.86 4.27
CA SER A 46 9.08 12.56 5.29
C SER A 46 8.71 12.26 6.74
N ASP A 47 7.54 11.70 7.02
CA ASP A 47 7.14 11.50 8.42
C ASP A 47 7.98 10.37 9.07
N PRO A 48 8.63 10.59 10.24
CA PRO A 48 9.41 9.54 10.89
C PRO A 48 8.57 8.34 11.35
N ALA A 49 7.28 8.51 11.64
CA ALA A 49 6.39 7.45 12.09
C ALA A 49 5.83 6.58 10.94
N ARG A 50 6.02 6.99 9.69
CA ARG A 50 5.46 6.34 8.49
C ARG A 50 5.67 4.82 8.43
N TRP A 51 6.81 4.34 8.91
CA TRP A 51 7.16 2.92 8.85
C TRP A 51 6.38 2.08 9.86
N ASP A 52 6.27 2.60 11.08
CA ASP A 52 5.55 1.93 12.17
C ASP A 52 4.04 1.89 11.87
N ASP A 53 3.50 3.01 11.40
CA ASP A 53 2.09 3.14 11.03
C ASP A 53 1.74 2.27 9.81
N TRP A 54 2.61 2.19 8.80
CA TRP A 54 2.45 1.26 7.68
C TRP A 54 2.41 -0.19 8.16
N THR A 55 3.40 -0.58 8.96
CA THR A 55 3.52 -1.95 9.49
C THR A 55 2.29 -2.33 10.31
N ALA A 56 1.86 -1.44 11.20
CA ALA A 56 0.66 -1.64 12.02
C ALA A 56 -0.60 -1.75 11.15
N SER A 57 -0.73 -0.90 10.13
CA SER A 57 -1.88 -0.92 9.22
C SER A 57 -1.95 -2.20 8.39
N VAL A 58 -0.84 -2.66 7.83
CA VAL A 58 -0.77 -3.92 7.08
C VAL A 58 -1.07 -5.11 7.98
N ARG A 59 -0.48 -5.17 9.18
CA ARG A 59 -0.79 -6.23 10.15
C ARG A 59 -2.26 -6.26 10.53
N ARG A 60 -2.87 -5.09 10.77
CA ARG A 60 -4.30 -4.98 11.07
C ARG A 60 -5.16 -5.42 9.89
N ALA A 61 -4.79 -5.07 8.66
CA ALA A 61 -5.51 -5.49 7.47
C ALA A 61 -5.49 -7.02 7.33
N LEU A 62 -4.31 -7.64 7.46
CA LEU A 62 -4.16 -9.09 7.38
C LEU A 62 -4.85 -9.83 8.54
N SER A 63 -4.82 -9.27 9.76
CA SER A 63 -5.54 -9.86 10.91
C SER A 63 -7.06 -9.74 10.78
N ASN A 64 -7.54 -8.67 10.14
CA ASN A 64 -8.95 -8.50 9.85
C ASN A 64 -9.39 -9.35 8.65
N GLU A 65 -8.51 -9.62 7.69
CA GLU A 65 -8.77 -10.54 6.57
C GLU A 65 -9.01 -11.97 7.08
N SER A 66 -8.25 -12.42 8.10
CA SER A 66 -8.55 -13.68 8.79
C SER A 66 -9.89 -13.68 9.53
N ALA A 67 -10.48 -12.53 9.85
CA ALA A 67 -11.82 -12.42 10.43
C ALA A 67 -12.92 -12.23 9.37
N HIS A 68 -12.58 -11.82 8.14
CA HIS A 68 -13.52 -11.57 7.05
C HIS A 68 -13.74 -12.78 6.13
N GLN A 69 -12.89 -13.82 6.21
CA GLN A 69 -13.10 -15.09 5.52
C GLN A 69 -14.23 -15.94 6.13
N ASP A 70 -14.64 -15.69 7.38
CA ASP A 70 -15.75 -16.43 8.02
C ASP A 70 -17.12 -16.16 7.37
N TRP A 71 -17.28 -15.04 6.65
CA TRP A 71 -18.55 -14.65 6.00
C TRP A 71 -18.67 -15.06 4.52
N LEU A 72 -17.63 -15.67 3.94
CA LEU A 72 -17.63 -16.16 2.55
C LEU A 72 -17.88 -17.68 2.45
N HIS A 73 -18.15 -18.34 3.57
CA HIS A 73 -18.36 -19.79 3.67
C HIS A 73 -19.77 -20.21 4.14
N ASP A 74 -20.74 -19.28 4.22
CA ASP A 74 -22.17 -19.60 4.41
C ASP A 74 -22.99 -19.38 3.13
#